data_AF-A0A7V6HHE9-F1
#
_entry.id   AF-A0A7V6HHE9-F1
#
_cell.length_a   1.000
_cell.length_b   1.000
_cell.length_c   1.000
_cell.angle_alpha   90.00
_cell.angle_beta   90.00
_cell.angle_gamma   90.00
#
_symmetry.space_group_name_H-M   'P 1'
#
loop_
_entity.id
_entity.type
_entity.pdbx_description
1 polymer ?
#
loop_
_entity_poly.entity_id
_entity_poly.type
_entity_poly.pdbx_seq_one_letter_code
_entity_poly.pdbx_strand_id
1 'polypeptide(L)'
;AEVRYAAALTGQRLFTVAYGLPGALPGSVSTNLAFEAMQTIAAPVITATDADGHVYNTSGMPLGGTARFKVEVPGGAVPDADITWTIKEGAGRVAFAGGNTGPEIAVTATSTGAFRLEVDIKGLVITPPHVRPFFVGEVLQPKTVPVAVWVARHSAGYTPATPSRIAGMIADANKILWQVAITLAWNGTINYTNRNDWYKLNLPPDNVVTNGSTVWQLLDCTNNTGGVELYFVEDIIEYGGGHDTLGFNARGLGLVLGRLATGHTLAHELMHECGLVDIYNSDDGLSVSGEVGSDRLSSADWGGGYYPPGLQQADFNSERLLMYGGGEPETTVAINIPRGSVYGVGLGSPAQTNLVLGPVSVGRNSMEAGEPVH
;
A
#
# COMPACT_ATOMS: atom_id res chain seq x y z
N ALA A 1 -41.98 -21.62 2.65
CA ALA A 1 -41.26 -21.24 3.87
C ALA A 1 -39.94 -20.62 3.44
N GLU A 2 -39.62 -19.42 3.91
CA GLU A 2 -38.31 -18.81 3.72
C GLU A 2 -37.49 -19.11 4.98
N VAL A 3 -36.34 -19.77 4.83
CA VAL A 3 -35.42 -20.05 5.94
C VAL A 3 -34.23 -19.10 5.77
N ARG A 4 -34.11 -18.13 6.66
CA ARG A 4 -32.97 -17.21 6.71
C ARG A 4 -32.01 -17.69 7.81
N TYR A 5 -30.75 -17.91 7.45
CA TYR A 5 -29.70 -18.31 8.39
C TYR A 5 -28.48 -17.41 8.22
N ALA A 6 -28.02 -16.80 9.31
CA ALA A 6 -26.77 -16.06 9.38
C ALA A 6 -25.76 -16.91 10.16
N ALA A 7 -24.66 -17.31 9.52
CA ALA A 7 -23.59 -18.08 10.13
C ALA A 7 -22.36 -17.18 10.34
N ALA A 8 -21.80 -17.18 11.55
CA ALA A 8 -20.60 -16.41 11.88
C ALA A 8 -19.29 -17.14 11.54
N LEU A 9 -19.34 -18.37 11.00
CA LEU A 9 -18.18 -19.24 10.79
C LEU A 9 -18.31 -20.05 9.49
N THR A 10 -17.18 -20.23 8.80
CA THR A 10 -17.03 -21.10 7.62
C THR A 10 -17.31 -22.58 7.94
N GLY A 11 -17.75 -23.34 6.93
CA GLY A 11 -18.02 -24.77 7.01
C GLY A 11 -19.41 -25.19 6.52
N GLN A 12 -19.54 -26.46 6.12
CA GLN A 12 -20.80 -27.04 5.65
C GLN A 12 -21.84 -27.03 6.78
N ARG A 13 -23.03 -26.50 6.49
CA ARG A 13 -24.19 -26.52 7.39
C ARG A 13 -25.31 -27.31 6.73
N LEU A 14 -25.88 -28.24 7.47
CA LEU A 14 -26.98 -29.09 7.01
C LEU A 14 -28.28 -28.58 7.63
N PHE A 15 -29.23 -28.23 6.78
CA PHE A 15 -30.61 -27.99 7.16
C PHE A 15 -31.47 -29.17 6.71
N THR A 16 -32.10 -29.86 7.66
CA THR A 16 -33.13 -30.85 7.33
C THR A 16 -34.48 -30.15 7.29
N VAL A 17 -35.10 -30.09 6.12
CA VAL A 17 -36.48 -29.63 5.98
C VAL A 17 -37.37 -30.87 5.92
N ALA A 18 -38.27 -31.01 6.90
CA ALA A 18 -39.24 -32.10 6.95
C ALA A 18 -40.66 -31.56 6.73
N TYR A 19 -41.40 -32.18 5.81
CA TYR A 19 -42.82 -31.87 5.60
C TYR A 19 -43.68 -33.01 6.16
N GLY A 20 -44.62 -32.66 7.04
CA GLY A 20 -45.67 -33.56 7.49
C GLY A 20 -46.97 -33.26 6.75
N LEU A 21 -47.52 -34.25 6.04
CA LEU A 21 -48.89 -34.16 5.53
C LEU A 21 -49.87 -34.41 6.69
N PRO A 22 -50.87 -33.54 6.93
CA PRO A 22 -51.91 -33.83 7.91
C PRO A 22 -52.67 -35.09 7.49
N GLY A 23 -52.53 -36.18 8.24
CA GLY A 23 -53.34 -37.40 8.06
C GLY A 23 -52.71 -38.55 7.27
N ALA A 24 -51.42 -38.50 6.91
CA ALA A 24 -50.71 -39.67 6.37
C ALA A 24 -49.90 -40.39 7.48
N LEU A 25 -49.95 -41.73 7.51
CA LEU A 25 -49.05 -42.62 8.29
C LEU A 25 -47.57 -42.22 8.09
N PRO A 26 -46.66 -42.51 9.04
CA PRO A 26 -45.39 -41.78 9.21
C PRO A 26 -44.47 -41.95 8.00
N GLY A 27 -44.62 -41.07 7.02
CA GLY A 27 -43.75 -40.89 5.88
C GLY A 27 -43.30 -39.44 5.89
N SER A 28 -42.44 -39.08 6.85
CA SER A 28 -41.77 -37.79 6.82
C SER A 28 -40.87 -37.77 5.58
N VAL A 29 -41.24 -37.00 4.57
CA VAL A 29 -40.32 -36.69 3.47
C VAL A 29 -39.39 -35.60 4.00
N SER A 30 -38.13 -35.95 4.24
CA SER A 30 -37.08 -35.01 4.58
C SER A 30 -36.13 -34.85 3.40
N THR A 31 -35.65 -33.63 3.21
CA THR A 31 -34.51 -33.35 2.34
C THR A 31 -33.46 -32.60 3.14
N ASN A 32 -32.19 -32.96 2.91
CA ASN A 32 -31.06 -32.24 3.49
C ASN A 32 -30.61 -31.19 2.48
N LEU A 33 -30.74 -29.92 2.86
CA LEU A 33 -30.12 -28.82 2.15
C LEU A 33 -28.77 -28.57 2.79
N ALA A 34 -27.70 -28.77 2.02
CA ALA A 34 -26.36 -28.36 2.40
C ALA A 34 -26.14 -26.93 1.93
N PHE A 35 -25.68 -26.06 2.83
CA PHE A 35 -25.23 -24.72 2.50
C PHE A 35 -23.79 -24.56 2.97
N GLU A 36 -23.00 -23.82 2.21
CA GLU A 36 -21.66 -23.41 2.58
C GLU A 36 -21.64 -21.90 2.73
N ALA A 37 -21.25 -21.41 3.91
CA ALA A 37 -21.03 -20.00 4.12
C ALA A 37 -19.77 -19.60 3.35
N MET A 38 -19.95 -18.84 2.27
CA MET A 38 -18.85 -18.32 1.47
C MET A 38 -18.34 -17.01 2.09
N GLN A 39 -17.03 -16.91 2.23
CA GLN A 39 -16.36 -15.71 2.70
C GLN A 39 -15.72 -14.98 1.52
N THR A 40 -16.26 -13.83 1.15
CA THR A 40 -15.61 -12.96 0.16
C THR A 40 -14.54 -12.10 0.83
N ILE A 41 -13.36 -12.01 0.22
CA ILE A 41 -12.35 -10.99 0.55
C ILE A 41 -12.29 -9.98 -0.60
N ALA A 42 -12.36 -8.70 -0.28
CA ALA A 42 -12.33 -7.61 -1.26
C ALA A 42 -11.63 -6.41 -0.61
N ALA A 43 -10.41 -6.63 -0.12
CA ALA A 43 -9.60 -5.64 0.57
C ALA A 43 -9.09 -4.56 -0.40
N PRO A 44 -9.44 -3.27 -0.20
CA PRO A 44 -8.85 -2.18 -0.98
C PRO A 44 -7.35 -2.01 -0.71
N VAL A 45 -6.95 -2.18 0.56
CA VAL A 45 -5.55 -2.17 0.98
C VAL A 45 -5.05 -3.62 1.06
N ILE A 46 -4.23 -4.02 0.09
CA ILE A 46 -3.79 -5.41 -0.12
C ILE A 46 -2.31 -5.47 -0.50
N THR A 47 -1.69 -6.63 -0.27
CA THR A 47 -0.28 -6.93 -0.56
C THR A 47 -0.05 -7.49 -1.97
N ALA A 48 -1.10 -7.95 -2.65
CA ALA A 48 -0.98 -8.67 -3.91
C ALA A 48 -0.65 -7.72 -5.07
N THR A 49 0.21 -8.18 -5.97
CA THR A 49 0.56 -7.49 -7.21
C THR A 49 0.19 -8.29 -8.44
N ASP A 50 -0.05 -7.57 -9.54
CA ASP A 50 -0.21 -8.16 -10.85
C ASP A 50 1.13 -8.61 -11.47
N ALA A 51 1.07 -9.14 -12.70
CA ALA A 51 2.25 -9.63 -13.41
C ALA A 51 3.28 -8.55 -13.73
N ASP A 52 2.87 -7.28 -13.78
CA ASP A 52 3.75 -6.13 -14.02
C ASP A 52 4.34 -5.59 -12.69
N GLY A 53 3.86 -6.10 -11.55
CA GLY A 53 4.27 -5.72 -10.21
C GLY A 53 3.48 -4.55 -9.63
N HIS A 54 2.38 -4.13 -10.26
CA HIS A 54 1.49 -3.10 -9.72
C HIS A 54 0.55 -3.71 -8.68
N VAL A 55 0.28 -2.96 -7.62
CA VAL A 55 -0.63 -3.39 -6.54
C VAL A 55 -2.07 -3.51 -7.06
N TYR A 56 -2.71 -4.65 -6.80
CA TYR A 56 -4.14 -4.81 -7.05
C TYR A 56 -4.95 -3.84 -6.18
N ASN A 57 -6.16 -3.52 -6.63
CA ASN A 57 -7.11 -2.71 -5.84
C ASN A 57 -6.60 -1.31 -5.46
N THR A 58 -5.66 -0.78 -6.25
CA THR A 58 -4.96 0.46 -5.95
C THR A 58 -5.91 1.66 -5.72
N SER A 59 -5.48 2.55 -4.82
CA SER A 59 -6.16 3.81 -4.51
C SER A 59 -5.95 4.91 -5.57
N GLY A 60 -5.03 4.70 -6.52
CA GLY A 60 -4.73 5.63 -7.60
C GLY A 60 -4.00 4.98 -8.78
N MET A 61 -4.12 5.58 -9.96
CA MET A 61 -3.38 5.13 -11.16
C MET A 61 -3.09 6.30 -12.11
N PRO A 62 -2.02 6.24 -12.92
CA PRO A 62 -1.73 7.24 -13.93
C PRO A 62 -2.78 7.26 -15.04
N LEU A 63 -3.05 8.44 -15.57
CA LEU A 63 -3.78 8.62 -16.84
C LEU A 63 -3.11 7.81 -17.96
N GLY A 64 -3.91 7.06 -18.72
CA GLY A 64 -3.43 6.13 -19.74
C GLY A 64 -2.96 4.78 -19.19
N GLY A 65 -2.88 4.62 -17.87
CA GLY A 65 -2.57 3.37 -17.19
C GLY A 65 -3.73 2.37 -17.20
N THR A 66 -3.41 1.13 -16.86
CA THR A 66 -4.38 0.04 -16.62
C THR A 66 -4.16 -0.51 -15.22
N ALA A 67 -5.16 -0.39 -14.34
CA ALA A 67 -5.15 -0.99 -13.02
C ALA A 67 -5.90 -2.32 -13.03
N ARG A 68 -5.51 -3.25 -12.16
CA ARG A 68 -6.26 -4.48 -11.93
C ARG A 68 -6.94 -4.46 -10.57
N PHE A 69 -8.16 -4.96 -10.55
CA PHE A 69 -8.97 -5.10 -9.34
C PHE A 69 -9.39 -6.54 -9.18
N LYS A 70 -9.34 -7.05 -7.94
CA LYS A 70 -9.73 -8.42 -7.62
C LYS A 70 -10.52 -8.53 -6.33
N VAL A 71 -11.39 -9.54 -6.31
CA VAL A 71 -12.04 -10.09 -5.13
C VAL A 71 -11.69 -11.57 -5.04
N GLU A 72 -11.65 -12.11 -3.83
CA GLU A 72 -11.43 -13.53 -3.59
C GLU A 72 -12.74 -14.16 -3.15
N VAL A 73 -13.13 -15.20 -3.88
CA VAL A 73 -14.30 -16.02 -3.57
C VAL A 73 -13.81 -17.46 -3.38
N PRO A 74 -14.02 -18.08 -2.20
CA PRO A 74 -13.45 -19.38 -1.87
C PRO A 74 -13.85 -20.47 -2.86
N GLY A 75 -12.86 -21.28 -3.25
CA GLY A 75 -13.07 -22.54 -3.98
C GLY A 75 -13.66 -22.44 -5.38
N GLY A 76 -13.71 -21.25 -6.00
CA GLY A 76 -14.41 -21.07 -7.28
C GLY A 76 -15.91 -21.38 -7.19
N ALA A 77 -16.48 -21.30 -5.98
CA ALA A 77 -17.86 -21.67 -5.70
C ALA A 77 -18.89 -20.77 -6.41
N VAL A 78 -18.48 -19.57 -6.81
CA VAL A 78 -19.28 -18.66 -7.63
C VAL A 78 -18.68 -18.64 -9.04
N PRO A 79 -19.45 -19.01 -10.08
CA PRO A 79 -19.00 -18.89 -11.46
C PRO A 79 -18.60 -17.45 -11.81
N ASP A 80 -17.60 -17.27 -12.68
CA ASP A 80 -17.14 -15.93 -13.08
C ASP A 80 -18.26 -15.03 -13.61
N ALA A 81 -19.21 -15.60 -14.37
CA ALA A 81 -20.37 -14.89 -14.89
C ALA A 81 -21.33 -14.38 -13.80
N ASP A 82 -21.26 -14.94 -12.60
CA ASP A 82 -22.05 -14.58 -11.43
C ASP A 82 -21.31 -13.58 -10.50
N ILE A 83 -20.11 -13.12 -10.90
CA ILE A 83 -19.36 -12.02 -10.29
C ILE A 83 -19.32 -10.88 -11.30
N THR A 84 -20.05 -9.80 -11.05
CA THR A 84 -20.17 -8.69 -12.00
C THR A 84 -19.67 -7.38 -11.41
N TRP A 85 -18.89 -6.65 -12.18
CA TRP A 85 -18.31 -5.37 -11.81
C TRP A 85 -19.06 -4.24 -12.48
N THR A 86 -19.30 -3.17 -11.73
CA THR A 86 -19.95 -1.95 -12.21
C THR A 86 -19.10 -0.74 -11.89
N ILE A 87 -18.87 0.11 -12.88
CA ILE A 87 -18.37 1.47 -12.66
C ILE A 87 -19.54 2.30 -12.17
N LYS A 88 -19.61 2.54 -10.85
CA LYS A 88 -20.66 3.37 -10.23
C LYS A 88 -20.41 4.86 -10.43
N GLU A 89 -19.15 5.26 -10.40
CA GLU A 89 -18.72 6.64 -10.60
C GLU A 89 -17.48 6.66 -11.49
N GLY A 90 -17.37 7.66 -12.36
CA GLY A 90 -16.26 7.78 -13.31
C GLY A 90 -16.47 7.07 -14.66
N ALA A 91 -17.72 6.84 -15.07
CA ALA A 91 -17.98 6.38 -16.44
C ALA A 91 -17.41 7.36 -17.47
N GLY A 92 -16.68 6.86 -18.47
CA GLY A 92 -15.97 7.67 -19.47
C GLY A 92 -14.63 8.23 -18.98
N ARG A 93 -14.34 8.17 -17.67
CA ARG A 93 -13.03 8.40 -17.06
C ARG A 93 -12.23 7.12 -16.95
N VAL A 94 -12.92 6.04 -16.60
CA VAL A 94 -12.39 4.69 -16.60
C VAL A 94 -13.29 3.78 -17.42
N ALA A 95 -12.70 2.72 -17.98
CA ALA A 95 -13.42 1.70 -18.73
C ALA A 95 -12.84 0.31 -18.44
N PHE A 96 -13.67 -0.73 -18.54
CA PHE A 96 -13.17 -2.10 -18.43
C PHE A 96 -12.31 -2.45 -19.66
N ALA A 97 -11.10 -2.94 -19.41
CA ALA A 97 -10.24 -3.52 -20.44
C ALA A 97 -10.65 -4.98 -20.66
N GLY A 98 -11.49 -5.22 -21.66
CA GLY A 98 -12.03 -6.55 -21.96
C GLY A 98 -13.42 -6.74 -21.37
N GLY A 99 -13.52 -7.50 -20.27
CA GLY A 99 -14.80 -7.86 -19.63
C GLY A 99 -14.97 -7.23 -18.24
N ASN A 100 -16.20 -7.27 -17.73
CA ASN A 100 -16.56 -6.79 -16.39
C ASN A 100 -17.07 -7.90 -15.48
N THR A 101 -16.71 -9.14 -15.78
CA THR A 101 -17.14 -10.33 -15.04
C THR A 101 -15.94 -11.13 -14.56
N GLY A 102 -16.12 -11.88 -13.48
CA GLY A 102 -15.09 -12.71 -12.87
C GLY A 102 -14.45 -12.10 -11.62
N PRO A 103 -13.59 -12.85 -10.94
CA PRO A 103 -12.96 -12.43 -9.69
C PRO A 103 -11.92 -11.32 -9.88
N GLU A 104 -11.42 -11.13 -11.11
CA GLU A 104 -10.43 -10.12 -11.46
C GLU A 104 -10.86 -9.39 -12.73
N ILE A 105 -10.65 -8.08 -12.77
CA ILE A 105 -10.88 -7.23 -13.93
C ILE A 105 -9.71 -6.28 -14.16
N ALA A 106 -9.58 -5.80 -15.39
CA ALA A 106 -8.70 -4.69 -15.74
C ALA A 106 -9.51 -3.42 -16.04
N VAL A 107 -9.00 -2.28 -15.62
CA VAL A 107 -9.64 -0.96 -15.77
C VAL A 107 -8.63 0.02 -16.35
N THR A 108 -8.93 0.58 -17.52
CA THR A 108 -8.10 1.58 -18.21
C THR A 108 -8.55 3.00 -17.86
N ALA A 109 -7.58 3.92 -17.79
CA ALA A 109 -7.80 5.32 -17.47
C ALA A 109 -7.77 6.22 -18.72
N THR A 110 -8.83 7.00 -18.95
CA THR A 110 -8.99 7.88 -20.14
C THR A 110 -9.05 9.37 -19.80
N SER A 111 -9.36 9.74 -18.56
CA SER A 111 -9.26 11.13 -18.06
C SER A 111 -9.00 11.13 -16.55
N THR A 112 -8.62 12.27 -15.97
CA THR A 112 -8.30 12.39 -14.54
C THR A 112 -9.52 12.55 -13.64
N GLY A 113 -9.38 12.14 -12.37
CA GLY A 113 -10.36 12.30 -11.29
C GLY A 113 -10.79 10.99 -10.62
N ALA A 114 -11.68 11.09 -9.63
CA ALA A 114 -12.09 9.95 -8.79
C ALA A 114 -12.94 8.90 -9.55
N PHE A 115 -12.91 7.64 -9.15
CA PHE A 115 -13.85 6.64 -9.67
C PHE A 115 -14.25 5.66 -8.57
N ARG A 116 -15.38 4.98 -8.76
CA ARG A 116 -15.88 3.97 -7.84
C ARG A 116 -16.30 2.73 -8.61
N LEU A 117 -15.74 1.59 -8.22
CA LEU A 117 -16.14 0.26 -8.68
C LEU A 117 -16.97 -0.40 -7.59
N GLU A 118 -18.02 -1.11 -7.98
CA GLU A 118 -18.75 -2.03 -7.10
C GLU A 118 -18.77 -3.42 -7.70
N VAL A 119 -18.74 -4.43 -6.83
CA VAL A 119 -18.81 -5.83 -7.21
C VAL A 119 -20.12 -6.43 -6.72
N ASP A 120 -20.89 -7.01 -7.62
CA ASP A 120 -22.06 -7.80 -7.30
C ASP A 120 -21.68 -9.28 -7.42
N ILE A 121 -21.70 -9.98 -6.29
CA ILE A 121 -21.39 -11.40 -6.20
C ILE A 121 -22.70 -12.11 -5.88
N LYS A 122 -23.18 -12.92 -6.82
CA LYS A 122 -24.44 -13.64 -6.65
C LYS A 122 -24.39 -14.54 -5.42
N GLY A 123 -25.46 -14.49 -4.62
CA GLY A 123 -25.55 -15.23 -3.37
C GLY A 123 -24.93 -14.53 -2.16
N LEU A 124 -24.23 -13.40 -2.36
CA LEU A 124 -23.83 -12.54 -1.25
C LEU A 124 -25.05 -11.82 -0.68
N VAL A 125 -25.35 -12.06 0.60
CA VAL A 125 -26.48 -11.42 1.28
C VAL A 125 -26.10 -10.00 1.68
N ILE A 126 -26.74 -9.02 1.04
CA ILE A 126 -26.51 -7.60 1.29
C ILE A 126 -27.70 -7.06 2.06
N THR A 127 -27.69 -7.28 3.37
CA THR A 127 -28.67 -6.69 4.30
C THR A 127 -27.97 -5.68 5.18
N PRO A 128 -28.54 -4.48 5.40
CA PRO A 128 -27.96 -3.49 6.30
C PRO A 128 -27.54 -4.12 7.64
N PRO A 129 -26.33 -3.82 8.13
CA PRO A 129 -25.42 -2.77 7.66
C PRO A 129 -24.50 -3.15 6.50
N HIS A 130 -24.58 -4.38 5.96
CA HIS A 130 -23.70 -4.83 4.88
C HIS A 130 -23.98 -4.10 3.57
N VAL A 131 -22.91 -3.68 2.90
CA VAL A 131 -22.91 -3.01 1.59
C VAL A 131 -22.17 -3.88 0.58
N ARG A 132 -22.38 -3.66 -0.73
CA ARG A 132 -21.58 -4.33 -1.76
C ARG A 132 -20.09 -4.04 -1.56
N PRO A 133 -19.19 -4.99 -1.83
CA PRO A 133 -17.77 -4.69 -1.95
C PRO A 133 -17.56 -3.57 -2.96
N PHE A 134 -16.71 -2.60 -2.61
CA PHE A 134 -16.43 -1.47 -3.47
C PHE A 134 -14.99 -0.99 -3.36
N PHE A 135 -14.51 -0.38 -4.43
CA PHE A 135 -13.16 0.18 -4.54
C PHE A 135 -13.26 1.61 -5.02
N VAL A 136 -12.56 2.52 -4.35
CA VAL A 136 -12.53 3.95 -4.70
C VAL A 136 -11.12 4.34 -5.09
N GLY A 137 -10.93 4.70 -6.36
CA GLY A 137 -9.64 5.12 -6.89
C GLY A 137 -9.66 6.55 -7.41
N GLU A 138 -8.52 6.98 -7.93
CA GLU A 138 -8.38 8.24 -8.66
C GLU A 138 -7.42 8.07 -9.83
N VAL A 139 -7.80 8.58 -11.00
CA VAL A 139 -6.89 8.74 -12.13
C VAL A 139 -6.13 10.04 -11.95
N LEU A 140 -4.81 9.94 -11.88
CA LEU A 140 -3.89 11.03 -11.59
C LEU A 140 -3.15 11.46 -12.86
N GLN A 141 -2.74 12.73 -12.91
CA GLN A 141 -1.82 13.17 -13.97
C GLN A 141 -0.46 12.51 -13.76
N PRO A 142 0.08 11.78 -14.76
CA PRO A 142 1.40 11.17 -14.65
C PRO A 142 2.49 12.24 -14.49
N LYS A 143 3.42 11.99 -13.59
CA LYS A 143 4.57 12.85 -13.34
C LYS A 143 5.86 12.06 -13.47
N THR A 144 6.77 12.57 -14.30
CA THR A 144 8.14 12.07 -14.39
C THR A 144 9.05 12.97 -13.57
N VAL A 145 9.76 12.39 -12.61
CA VAL A 145 10.70 13.09 -11.72
C VAL A 145 12.13 12.70 -12.11
N PRO A 146 12.98 13.65 -12.53
CA PRO A 146 14.37 13.32 -12.84
C PRO A 146 15.12 12.94 -11.57
N VAL A 147 16.06 12.01 -11.69
CA VAL A 147 16.87 11.52 -10.58
C VAL A 147 18.34 11.86 -10.80
N ALA A 148 18.93 12.56 -9.84
CA ALA A 148 20.37 12.76 -9.74
C ALA A 148 20.95 11.73 -8.76
N VAL A 149 21.98 10.99 -9.19
CA VAL A 149 22.57 9.92 -8.38
C VAL A 149 23.99 10.29 -7.95
N TRP A 150 24.23 10.12 -6.65
CA TRP A 150 25.53 10.25 -6.00
C TRP A 150 25.89 8.95 -5.30
N VAL A 151 27.14 8.53 -5.44
CA VAL A 151 27.66 7.32 -4.79
C VAL A 151 28.90 7.70 -3.98
N ALA A 152 28.81 7.52 -2.67
CA ALA A 152 29.97 7.66 -1.79
C ALA A 152 30.95 6.53 -2.05
N ARG A 153 32.12 6.85 -2.62
CA ARG A 153 33.16 5.87 -2.93
C ARG A 153 34.17 5.82 -1.79
N HIS A 154 34.46 4.62 -1.30
CA HIS A 154 35.52 4.40 -0.33
C HIS A 154 36.89 4.73 -0.94
N SER A 155 37.84 5.20 -0.13
CA SER A 155 39.21 5.50 -0.59
C SER A 155 39.95 4.31 -1.23
N ALA A 156 39.59 3.08 -0.85
CA ALA A 156 40.10 1.84 -1.47
C ALA A 156 39.41 1.46 -2.79
N GLY A 157 38.46 2.25 -3.26
CA GLY A 157 37.81 2.09 -4.56
C GLY A 157 36.44 1.39 -4.54
N TYR A 158 35.99 0.88 -3.40
CA TYR A 158 34.67 0.26 -3.23
C TYR A 158 33.53 1.26 -3.36
N THR A 159 32.40 0.79 -3.89
CA THR A 159 31.19 1.59 -4.09
C THR A 159 29.99 0.83 -3.53
N PRO A 160 29.10 1.47 -2.74
CA PRO A 160 27.95 0.81 -2.14
C PRO A 160 26.87 0.43 -3.17
N ALA A 161 26.88 1.04 -4.36
CA ALA A 161 25.93 0.76 -5.41
C ALA A 161 26.60 0.72 -6.79
N THR A 162 26.23 -0.27 -7.59
CA THR A 162 26.59 -0.39 -9.00
C THR A 162 25.51 0.24 -9.88
N PRO A 163 25.82 0.63 -11.14
CA PRO A 163 24.80 1.13 -12.06
C PRO A 163 23.59 0.20 -12.24
N SER A 164 23.82 -1.12 -12.30
CA SER A 164 22.75 -2.11 -12.44
C SER A 164 21.87 -2.19 -11.20
N ARG A 165 22.45 -2.09 -9.99
CA ARG A 165 21.69 -2.03 -8.74
C ARG A 165 20.80 -0.79 -8.71
N ILE A 166 21.34 0.38 -9.05
CA ILE A 166 20.60 1.64 -9.10
C ILE A 166 19.43 1.55 -10.08
N ALA A 167 19.67 1.06 -11.29
CA ALA A 167 18.63 0.88 -12.30
C ALA A 167 17.52 -0.09 -11.83
N GLY A 168 17.90 -1.22 -11.20
CA GLY A 168 16.94 -2.18 -10.64
C GLY A 168 16.10 -1.59 -9.51
N MET A 169 16.72 -0.88 -8.56
CA MET A 169 16.01 -0.23 -7.46
C MET A 169 15.00 0.81 -7.96
N ILE A 170 15.39 1.64 -8.93
CA ILE A 170 14.49 2.64 -9.53
C ILE A 170 13.33 1.95 -10.26
N ALA A 171 13.61 0.87 -11.00
CA ALA A 171 12.56 0.11 -11.68
C ALA A 171 11.56 -0.52 -10.70
N ASP A 172 12.04 -1.08 -9.59
CA ASP A 172 11.18 -1.66 -8.56
C ASP A 172 10.40 -0.60 -7.79
N ALA A 173 11.01 0.54 -7.45
CA ALA A 173 10.32 1.67 -6.85
C ALA A 173 9.19 2.19 -7.76
N ASN A 174 9.45 2.30 -9.06
CA ASN A 174 8.45 2.78 -10.03
C ASN A 174 7.20 1.89 -10.10
N LYS A 175 7.28 0.59 -9.81
CA LYS A 175 6.11 -0.29 -9.71
C LYS A 175 5.21 0.10 -8.54
N ILE A 176 5.81 0.49 -7.42
CA ILE A 176 5.11 0.93 -6.20
C ILE A 176 4.52 2.33 -6.42
N LEU A 177 5.34 3.25 -6.93
CA LEU A 177 5.01 4.67 -7.16
C LEU A 177 3.95 4.87 -8.26
N TRP A 178 3.70 3.84 -9.06
CA TRP A 178 2.61 3.81 -10.02
C TRP A 178 1.25 4.13 -9.38
N GLN A 179 1.03 3.72 -8.12
CA GLN A 179 -0.20 4.00 -7.36
C GLN A 179 -0.46 5.51 -7.17
N VAL A 180 0.59 6.32 -7.22
CA VAL A 180 0.54 7.79 -7.08
C VAL A 180 0.93 8.51 -8.37
N ALA A 181 1.01 7.78 -9.49
CA ALA A 181 1.36 8.27 -10.82
C ALA A 181 2.70 9.02 -10.91
N ILE A 182 3.67 8.63 -10.06
CA ILE A 182 5.04 9.14 -10.11
C ILE A 182 5.94 8.12 -10.83
N THR A 183 6.84 8.61 -11.67
CA THR A 183 7.88 7.81 -12.31
C THR A 183 9.23 8.50 -12.13
N LEU A 184 10.14 7.83 -11.44
CA LEU A 184 11.53 8.22 -11.33
C LEU A 184 12.26 7.93 -12.65
N ALA A 185 12.92 8.94 -13.21
CA ALA A 185 13.68 8.85 -14.45
C ALA A 185 15.16 9.18 -14.20
N TRP A 186 16.00 8.16 -14.28
CA TRP A 186 17.44 8.31 -14.18
C TRP A 186 18.10 8.17 -15.56
N ASN A 187 19.02 9.07 -15.89
CA ASN A 187 19.71 9.10 -17.18
C ASN A 187 20.96 8.20 -17.25
N GLY A 188 21.26 7.43 -16.20
CA GLY A 188 22.44 6.56 -16.11
C GLY A 188 23.71 7.24 -15.60
N THR A 189 23.69 8.56 -15.35
CA THR A 189 24.86 9.28 -14.83
C THR A 189 25.03 9.06 -13.34
N ILE A 190 26.24 8.70 -12.91
CA ILE A 190 26.61 8.59 -11.50
C ILE A 190 27.68 9.63 -11.19
N ASN A 191 27.44 10.41 -10.15
CA ASN A 191 28.47 11.24 -9.54
C ASN A 191 29.11 10.47 -8.39
N TYR A 192 30.45 10.48 -8.31
CA TYR A 192 31.17 9.81 -7.24
C TYR A 192 31.79 10.83 -6.29
N THR A 193 31.61 10.62 -5.00
CA THR A 193 32.34 11.35 -3.95
C THR A 193 33.43 10.43 -3.39
N ASN A 194 34.48 10.99 -2.80
CA ASN A 194 35.61 10.24 -2.24
C ASN A 194 35.83 10.55 -0.74
N ARG A 195 34.75 10.93 -0.05
CA ARG A 195 34.74 11.28 1.37
C ARG A 195 34.37 10.06 2.22
N ASN A 196 35.32 9.57 3.02
CA ASN A 196 35.11 8.39 3.85
C ASN A 196 34.05 8.59 4.95
N ASP A 197 33.88 9.82 5.43
CA ASP A 197 32.84 10.19 6.38
C ASP A 197 31.42 10.20 5.77
N TRP A 198 31.31 10.21 4.44
CA TRP A 198 30.06 9.97 3.72
C TRP A 198 29.85 8.50 3.36
N TYR A 199 30.93 7.71 3.25
CA TYR A 199 30.82 6.28 2.98
C TYR A 199 30.10 5.54 4.12
N LYS A 200 30.44 5.86 5.37
CA LYS A 200 29.71 5.40 6.56
C LYS A 200 29.09 6.60 7.25
N LEU A 201 27.82 6.87 6.94
CA LEU A 201 27.15 8.08 7.36
C LEU A 201 26.63 7.92 8.78
N ASN A 202 27.10 8.77 9.70
CA ASN A 202 26.56 8.82 11.06
C ASN A 202 25.47 9.87 11.12
N LEU A 203 24.26 9.47 11.52
CA LEU A 203 23.15 10.39 11.70
C LEU A 203 23.36 11.24 12.98
N PRO A 204 22.92 12.51 12.98
CA PRO A 204 22.95 13.35 14.16
C PRO A 204 21.98 12.85 15.24
N PRO A 205 22.14 13.27 16.50
CA PRO A 205 21.12 13.07 17.52
C PRO A 205 19.75 13.54 17.03
N ASP A 206 18.70 12.79 17.39
CA ASP A 206 17.30 13.08 17.05
C ASP A 206 17.01 13.13 15.53
N ASN A 207 17.92 12.62 14.69
CA ASN A 207 17.83 12.62 13.22
C ASN A 207 17.63 14.02 12.60
N VAL A 208 17.95 15.09 13.34
CA VAL A 208 17.81 16.47 12.86
C VAL A 208 19.02 16.89 12.05
N VAL A 209 18.83 17.05 10.74
CA VAL A 209 19.87 17.56 9.83
C VAL A 209 20.12 19.04 10.08
N THR A 210 21.21 19.35 10.77
CA THR A 210 21.65 20.73 11.04
C THR A 210 22.64 21.21 9.98
N ASN A 211 22.57 22.49 9.63
CA ASN A 211 23.51 23.10 8.67
C ASN A 211 24.97 22.88 9.14
N GLY A 212 25.82 22.41 8.24
CA GLY A 212 27.22 22.10 8.51
C GLY A 212 27.49 20.71 9.07
N SER A 213 26.46 19.93 9.45
CA SER A 213 26.62 18.52 9.82
C SER A 213 27.08 17.66 8.62
N THR A 214 27.67 16.49 8.87
CA THR A 214 28.13 15.59 7.80
C THR A 214 26.99 15.17 6.86
N VAL A 215 25.80 14.90 7.41
CA VAL A 215 24.60 14.58 6.63
C VAL A 215 24.19 15.78 5.76
N TRP A 216 24.14 16.98 6.34
CA TRP A 216 23.82 18.19 5.58
C TRP A 216 24.83 18.43 4.46
N GLN A 217 26.13 18.26 4.73
CA GLN A 217 27.18 18.44 3.71
C GLN A 217 27.07 17.42 2.57
N LEU A 218 26.63 16.19 2.84
CA LEU A 218 26.36 15.19 1.80
C LEU A 218 25.16 15.64 0.94
N LEU A 219 24.06 16.02 1.58
CA LEU A 219 22.82 16.41 0.90
C LEU A 219 22.90 17.77 0.20
N ASP A 220 23.78 18.68 0.64
CA ASP A 220 24.02 19.98 0.00
C ASP A 220 25.19 19.93 -1.02
N CYS A 221 25.84 18.76 -1.20
CA CYS A 221 26.93 18.66 -2.17
C CYS A 221 26.45 18.83 -3.62
N THR A 222 25.15 18.59 -3.85
CA THR A 222 24.38 19.20 -4.92
C THR A 222 23.20 19.98 -4.38
N ASN A 223 22.74 20.94 -5.17
CA ASN A 223 21.47 21.58 -4.95
C ASN A 223 20.84 21.92 -6.31
N ASN A 224 19.52 22.09 -6.31
CA ASN A 224 18.74 22.53 -7.48
C ASN A 224 18.89 21.61 -8.71
N THR A 225 18.95 20.29 -8.52
CA THR A 225 19.00 19.34 -9.64
C THR A 225 17.69 19.25 -10.44
N GLY A 226 16.62 19.89 -9.96
CA GLY A 226 15.31 19.95 -10.61
C GLY A 226 14.50 18.67 -10.45
N GLY A 227 14.82 17.85 -9.45
CA GLY A 227 14.16 16.58 -9.16
C GLY A 227 14.68 15.97 -7.86
N VAL A 228 14.80 14.65 -7.83
CA VAL A 228 15.15 13.90 -6.63
C VAL A 228 16.65 13.58 -6.60
N GLU A 229 17.29 13.87 -5.47
CA GLU A 229 18.70 13.54 -5.23
C GLU A 229 18.82 12.25 -4.40
N LEU A 230 19.44 11.23 -4.98
CA LEU A 230 19.68 9.93 -4.37
C LEU A 230 21.15 9.73 -4.03
N TYR A 231 21.45 9.60 -2.75
CA TYR A 231 22.79 9.43 -2.21
C TYR A 231 22.99 8.01 -1.72
N PHE A 232 23.88 7.25 -2.35
CA PHE A 232 24.22 5.89 -1.93
C PHE A 232 25.44 5.87 -1.02
N VAL A 233 25.27 5.30 0.17
CA VAL A 233 26.33 5.11 1.19
C VAL A 233 26.42 3.63 1.56
N GLU A 234 27.50 3.22 2.24
CA GLU A 234 27.66 1.84 2.70
C GLU A 234 26.68 1.54 3.82
N ASP A 235 26.78 2.32 4.90
CA ASP A 235 26.02 2.15 6.13
C ASP A 235 25.47 3.52 6.57
N ILE A 236 24.25 3.53 7.09
CA ILE A 236 23.61 4.68 7.74
C ILE A 236 23.46 4.32 9.22
N ILE A 237 24.31 4.91 10.05
CA ILE A 237 24.48 4.53 11.45
C ILE A 237 23.69 5.53 12.29
N GLU A 238 22.69 5.06 13.03
CA GLU A 238 21.94 5.89 13.96
C GLU A 238 22.81 6.39 15.11
N TYR A 239 22.44 7.54 15.67
CA TYR A 239 23.15 8.12 16.80
C TYR A 239 23.19 7.13 17.99
N GLY A 240 24.39 6.89 18.53
CA GLY A 240 24.62 5.88 19.57
C GLY A 240 25.05 4.50 19.03
N GLY A 241 25.09 4.31 17.71
CA GLY A 241 25.67 3.12 17.06
C GLY A 241 24.87 1.84 17.24
N GLY A 242 23.58 1.96 17.59
CA GLY A 242 22.71 0.83 17.92
C GLY A 242 22.13 0.09 16.70
N HIS A 243 21.89 0.81 15.59
CA HIS A 243 21.18 0.28 14.42
C HIS A 243 21.71 0.88 13.10
N ASP A 244 21.82 0.04 12.08
CA ASP A 244 22.01 0.47 10.69
C ASP A 244 20.63 0.58 10.02
N THR A 245 20.22 1.79 9.64
CA THR A 245 19.00 1.98 8.83
C THR A 245 19.31 1.81 7.34
N LEU A 246 18.29 1.41 6.57
CA LEU A 246 18.41 1.19 5.13
C LEU A 246 18.23 2.48 4.32
N GLY A 247 17.42 3.40 4.84
CA GLY A 247 17.05 4.65 4.19
C GLY A 247 17.00 5.80 5.18
N PHE A 248 17.17 7.00 4.65
CA PHE A 248 16.97 8.22 5.41
C PHE A 248 16.52 9.34 4.48
N ASN A 249 15.41 9.97 4.82
CA ASN A 249 14.91 11.15 4.16
C ASN A 249 15.16 12.40 5.00
N ALA A 250 15.74 13.43 4.37
CA ALA A 250 15.68 14.79 4.89
C ALA A 250 14.91 15.65 3.89
N ARG A 251 13.61 15.77 4.16
CA ARG A 251 12.65 16.48 3.31
C ARG A 251 13.17 17.84 2.84
N GLY A 252 13.14 18.10 1.53
CA GLY A 252 13.69 19.32 0.95
C GLY A 252 15.19 19.29 0.63
N LEU A 253 15.92 18.25 1.06
CA LEU A 253 17.37 18.14 0.90
C LEU A 253 17.79 16.85 0.17
N GLY A 254 17.00 15.79 0.21
CA GLY A 254 17.23 14.57 -0.56
C GLY A 254 17.22 13.30 0.28
N LEU A 255 17.57 12.18 -0.36
CA LEU A 255 17.39 10.85 0.20
C LEU A 255 18.71 10.09 0.20
N VAL A 256 19.01 9.44 1.33
CA VAL A 256 20.18 8.59 1.51
C VAL A 256 19.76 7.14 1.57
N LEU A 257 20.47 6.27 0.85
CA LEU A 257 20.21 4.83 0.78
C LEU A 257 21.47 4.05 1.10
N GLY A 258 21.37 3.11 2.04
CA GLY A 258 22.44 2.19 2.41
C GLY A 258 22.69 1.11 1.36
N ARG A 259 23.76 0.33 1.53
CA ARG A 259 24.13 -0.77 0.60
C ARG A 259 23.08 -1.89 0.51
N LEU A 260 22.24 -2.03 1.54
CA LEU A 260 21.19 -3.05 1.63
C LEU A 260 19.80 -2.53 1.24
N ALA A 261 19.66 -1.22 0.97
CA ALA A 261 18.40 -0.63 0.54
C ALA A 261 17.87 -1.27 -0.75
N THR A 262 16.55 -1.34 -0.87
CA THR A 262 15.84 -1.92 -2.02
C THR A 262 15.01 -0.86 -2.75
N GLY A 263 14.33 -1.25 -3.84
CA GLY A 263 13.35 -0.38 -4.49
C GLY A 263 12.16 -0.04 -3.59
N HIS A 264 11.83 -0.91 -2.63
CA HIS A 264 10.84 -0.62 -1.58
C HIS A 264 11.33 0.53 -0.70
N THR A 265 12.54 0.41 -0.14
CA THR A 265 13.16 1.47 0.67
C THR A 265 13.16 2.80 -0.08
N LEU A 266 13.57 2.82 -1.36
CA LEU A 266 13.53 4.04 -2.17
C LEU A 266 12.11 4.62 -2.31
N ALA A 267 11.10 3.79 -2.54
CA ALA A 267 9.72 4.25 -2.65
C ALA A 267 9.20 4.81 -1.32
N HIS A 268 9.54 4.17 -0.20
CA HIS A 268 9.22 4.63 1.15
C HIS A 268 9.82 6.00 1.43
N GLU A 269 11.14 6.15 1.24
CA GLU A 269 11.83 7.42 1.46
C GLU A 269 11.29 8.54 0.55
N LEU A 270 10.96 8.22 -0.72
CA LEU A 270 10.36 9.19 -1.63
C LEU A 270 8.99 9.67 -1.16
N MET A 271 8.22 8.81 -0.49
CA MET A 271 6.93 9.20 0.06
C MET A 271 7.06 10.16 1.23
N HIS A 272 8.16 10.13 1.99
CA HIS A 272 8.47 11.21 2.94
C HIS A 272 8.66 12.56 2.25
N GLU A 273 9.34 12.61 1.09
CA GLU A 273 9.43 13.86 0.30
C GLU A 273 8.05 14.39 -0.12
N CYS A 274 7.11 13.48 -0.35
CA CYS A 274 5.74 13.82 -0.70
C CYS A 274 4.85 14.14 0.51
N GLY A 275 5.41 14.18 1.73
CA GLY A 275 4.70 14.52 2.96
C GLY A 275 3.96 13.36 3.63
N LEU A 276 4.23 12.11 3.26
CA LEU A 276 3.77 10.96 4.04
C LEU A 276 4.70 10.73 5.24
N VAL A 277 4.14 10.21 6.31
CA VAL A 277 4.85 9.97 7.58
C VAL A 277 4.86 8.49 7.91
N ASP A 278 5.78 8.07 8.77
CA ASP A 278 5.82 6.70 9.22
C ASP A 278 4.62 6.32 10.09
N ILE A 279 4.20 5.07 9.96
CA ILE A 279 3.28 4.39 10.88
C ILE A 279 3.97 3.20 11.53
N TYR A 280 3.68 3.01 12.80
CA TYR A 280 4.19 1.94 13.64
C TYR A 280 3.05 1.27 14.41
N ASN A 281 3.34 0.08 14.93
CA ASN A 281 2.43 -0.63 15.82
C ASN A 281 2.65 -0.29 17.30
N SER A 282 3.83 0.19 17.66
CA SER A 282 4.15 0.63 19.00
C SER A 282 5.35 1.56 19.00
N ASP A 283 5.27 2.65 19.74
CA ASP A 283 6.40 3.55 20.01
C ASP A 283 6.04 4.46 21.21
N ASP A 284 7.04 4.95 21.95
CA ASP A 284 6.90 5.86 23.10
C ASP A 284 5.77 5.50 24.08
N GLY A 285 5.64 4.21 24.41
CA GLY A 285 4.61 3.68 25.32
C GLY A 285 3.19 3.62 24.74
N LEU A 286 2.99 4.03 23.48
CA LEU A 286 1.76 3.83 22.72
C LEU A 286 1.79 2.47 22.01
N SER A 287 0.63 1.81 21.88
CA SER A 287 0.53 0.56 21.13
C SER A 287 -0.83 0.36 20.49
N VAL A 288 -0.80 -0.17 19.27
CA VAL A 288 -1.97 -0.60 18.52
C VAL A 288 -2.47 -1.91 19.10
N SER A 289 -3.79 -2.04 19.24
CA SER A 289 -4.44 -3.28 19.65
C SER A 289 -5.79 -3.46 18.94
N GLY A 290 -6.24 -4.71 18.81
CA GLY A 290 -7.54 -5.05 18.23
C GLY A 290 -7.55 -5.15 16.70
N GLU A 291 -8.71 -5.61 16.20
CA GLU A 291 -8.95 -5.86 14.78
C GLU A 291 -9.07 -4.57 13.96
N VAL A 292 -8.85 -4.69 12.66
CA VAL A 292 -9.17 -3.63 11.70
C VAL A 292 -10.68 -3.36 11.70
N GLY A 293 -11.06 -2.09 11.60
CA GLY A 293 -12.45 -1.66 11.67
C GLY A 293 -12.72 -0.40 10.84
N SER A 294 -14.01 -0.11 10.61
CA SER A 294 -14.44 1.05 9.83
C SER A 294 -14.08 2.40 10.46
N ASP A 295 -13.82 2.43 11.76
CA ASP A 295 -13.36 3.58 12.53
C ASP A 295 -11.83 3.77 12.47
N ARG A 296 -11.10 2.80 11.92
CA ARG A 296 -9.63 2.76 11.84
C ARG A 296 -9.08 3.04 10.45
N LEU A 297 -9.94 3.01 9.44
CA LEU A 297 -9.62 3.28 8.04
C LEU A 297 -10.56 4.35 7.48
N SER A 298 -10.15 4.99 6.37
CA SER A 298 -11.07 5.83 5.61
C SER A 298 -12.21 4.98 5.02
N SER A 299 -13.36 5.61 4.70
CA SER A 299 -14.48 4.88 4.09
C SER A 299 -14.11 4.24 2.74
N ALA A 300 -13.20 4.85 2.00
CA ALA A 300 -12.66 4.33 0.75
C ALA A 300 -11.78 3.10 0.96
N ASP A 301 -10.93 3.12 2.00
CA ASP A 301 -10.04 2.01 2.33
C ASP A 301 -10.78 0.88 3.05
N TRP A 302 -11.88 1.16 3.76
CA TRP A 302 -12.71 0.14 4.39
C TRP A 302 -13.42 -0.75 3.35
N GLY A 303 -13.85 -0.19 2.22
CA GLY A 303 -14.41 -0.96 1.08
C GLY A 303 -15.64 -1.82 1.39
N GLY A 304 -16.31 -1.56 2.52
CA GLY A 304 -17.43 -2.37 3.01
C GLY A 304 -17.06 -3.45 4.05
N GLY A 305 -15.79 -3.55 4.43
CA GLY A 305 -15.34 -4.43 5.52
C GLY A 305 -14.99 -5.85 5.11
N TYR A 306 -14.70 -6.07 3.83
CA TYR A 306 -14.37 -7.38 3.26
C TYR A 306 -12.88 -7.74 3.45
N TYR A 307 -12.36 -7.52 4.64
CA TYR A 307 -11.04 -7.98 5.06
C TYR A 307 -11.12 -9.40 5.67
N PRO A 308 -10.01 -10.15 5.74
CA PRO A 308 -9.98 -11.40 6.48
C PRO A 308 -10.47 -11.20 7.92
N PRO A 309 -11.40 -12.03 8.45
CA PRO A 309 -11.85 -11.90 9.83
C PRO A 309 -10.72 -12.15 10.81
N GLY A 310 -10.73 -11.41 11.91
CA GLY A 310 -9.65 -11.50 12.90
C GLY A 310 -8.37 -10.80 12.48
N LEU A 311 -8.32 -10.15 11.30
CA LEU A 311 -7.15 -9.38 10.87
C LEU A 311 -6.86 -8.29 11.90
N GLN A 312 -5.72 -8.41 12.59
CA GLN A 312 -5.30 -7.43 13.57
C GLN A 312 -4.86 -6.15 12.86
N GLN A 313 -5.08 -5.00 13.49
CA GLN A 313 -4.59 -3.73 12.95
C GLN A 313 -3.05 -3.72 12.85
N ALA A 314 -2.38 -4.45 13.74
CA ALA A 314 -0.92 -4.59 13.70
C ALA A 314 -0.43 -5.25 12.41
N ASP A 315 -1.03 -6.39 12.04
CA ASP A 315 -0.71 -7.12 10.81
C ASP A 315 -1.15 -6.34 9.57
N PHE A 316 -2.26 -5.60 9.66
CA PHE A 316 -2.68 -4.68 8.60
C PHE A 316 -1.57 -3.65 8.32
N ASN A 317 -1.06 -2.99 9.36
CA ASN A 317 -0.06 -1.96 9.24
C ASN A 317 1.26 -2.52 8.68
N SER A 318 1.80 -3.57 9.30
CA SER A 318 3.15 -4.08 8.98
C SER A 318 3.24 -4.85 7.67
N GLU A 319 2.17 -5.52 7.24
CA GLU A 319 2.23 -6.35 6.04
C GLU A 319 1.81 -5.62 4.77
N ARG A 320 1.06 -4.51 4.88
CA ARG A 320 0.42 -3.88 3.71
C ARG A 320 0.95 -2.50 3.39
N LEU A 321 1.25 -1.68 4.39
CA LEU A 321 1.48 -0.24 4.17
C LEU A 321 2.93 0.04 3.79
N LEU A 322 3.13 0.77 2.70
CA LEU A 322 4.45 1.24 2.29
C LEU A 322 5.14 2.03 3.40
N MET A 323 4.39 2.88 4.11
CA MET A 323 4.90 3.77 5.15
C MET A 323 5.07 3.11 6.52
N TYR A 324 5.04 1.78 6.62
CA TYR A 324 5.34 1.13 7.89
C TYR A 324 6.84 1.25 8.18
N GLY A 325 7.21 2.05 9.18
CA GLY A 325 8.61 2.38 9.47
C GLY A 325 9.31 1.37 10.40
N GLY A 326 8.57 0.40 10.94
CA GLY A 326 9.14 -0.65 11.78
C GLY A 326 9.84 -1.70 10.91
N GLY A 327 11.06 -2.08 11.32
CA GLY A 327 12.01 -2.96 10.61
C GLY A 327 11.35 -3.81 9.53
N GLU A 328 11.82 -3.64 8.29
CA GLU A 328 11.25 -4.31 7.12
C GLU A 328 10.92 -5.75 7.53
N PRO A 329 9.65 -6.18 7.49
CA PRO A 329 9.44 -7.60 7.58
C PRO A 329 10.30 -8.17 6.45
N GLU A 330 10.89 -9.35 6.65
CA GLU A 330 11.69 -10.03 5.61
C GLU A 330 10.91 -10.27 4.28
N THR A 331 9.69 -9.72 4.18
CA THR A 331 8.73 -9.79 3.13
C THR A 331 8.61 -8.42 2.43
N THR A 332 8.98 -8.41 1.16
CA THR A 332 8.76 -7.37 0.14
C THR A 332 7.27 -7.06 -0.15
N VAL A 333 6.38 -7.18 0.84
CA VAL A 333 4.92 -7.25 0.66
C VAL A 333 4.19 -5.98 1.10
N ALA A 334 4.80 -5.13 1.93
CA ALA A 334 4.21 -3.90 2.44
C ALA A 334 4.42 -2.75 1.44
N ILE A 335 3.64 -2.73 0.35
CA ILE A 335 3.84 -1.80 -0.77
C ILE A 335 2.62 -0.92 -1.07
N ASN A 336 1.51 -1.11 -0.37
CA ASN A 336 0.27 -0.41 -0.64
C ASN A 336 0.33 1.04 -0.13
N ILE A 337 -0.10 1.98 -0.97
CA ILE A 337 -0.34 3.37 -0.58
C ILE A 337 -1.86 3.54 -0.46
N PRO A 338 -2.43 3.57 0.77
CA PRO A 338 -3.86 3.69 0.96
C PRO A 338 -4.37 5.05 0.49
N ARG A 339 -5.69 5.21 0.34
CA ARG A 339 -6.27 6.48 -0.03
C ARG A 339 -6.14 7.51 1.10
N GLY A 340 -6.52 7.11 2.32
CA GLY A 340 -6.56 7.98 3.50
C GLY A 340 -5.63 7.56 4.61
N SER A 341 -5.72 8.27 5.73
CA SER A 341 -5.01 7.94 6.97
C SER A 341 -5.41 6.57 7.51
N VAL A 342 -4.49 5.94 8.22
CA VAL A 342 -4.68 4.63 8.85
C VAL A 342 -4.42 4.73 10.36
N TYR A 343 -5.19 4.02 11.17
CA TYR A 343 -4.97 3.95 12.61
C TYR A 343 -3.67 3.24 12.97
N GLY A 344 -2.78 3.96 13.66
CA GLY A 344 -1.53 3.42 14.17
C GLY A 344 -0.86 4.36 15.16
N VAL A 345 0.42 4.10 15.43
CA VAL A 345 1.31 5.02 16.14
C VAL A 345 2.14 5.77 15.11
N GLY A 346 2.23 7.09 15.20
CA GLY A 346 3.02 7.89 14.27
C GLY A 346 2.73 9.38 14.42
N LEU A 347 3.29 10.19 13.53
CA LEU A 347 2.90 11.59 13.44
C LEU A 347 1.53 11.67 12.75
N GLY A 348 0.57 12.40 13.30
CA GLY A 348 -0.72 12.58 12.64
C GLY A 348 -0.62 13.40 11.35
N SER A 349 0.45 14.18 11.17
CA SER A 349 0.81 14.90 9.94
C SER A 349 2.29 15.32 9.97
N PRO A 350 2.91 15.72 8.85
CA PRO A 350 4.28 16.22 8.81
C PRO A 350 4.55 17.45 9.71
N ALA A 351 3.51 18.23 10.01
CA ALA A 351 3.62 19.43 10.85
C ALA A 351 3.57 19.13 12.37
N GLN A 352 3.30 17.89 12.76
CA GLN A 352 3.22 17.49 14.17
C GLN A 352 4.57 16.96 14.66
N THR A 353 4.89 17.22 15.93
CA THR A 353 6.13 16.77 16.58
C THR A 353 5.91 15.67 17.61
N ASN A 354 4.67 15.40 18.00
CA ASN A 354 4.32 14.40 19.00
C ASN A 354 3.67 13.21 18.32
N LEU A 355 4.05 12.01 18.75
CA LEU A 355 3.39 10.78 18.34
C LEU A 355 1.93 10.75 18.83
N VAL A 356 1.07 10.19 17.99
CA VAL A 356 -0.34 9.93 18.32
C VAL A 356 -0.63 8.45 18.15
N LEU A 357 -1.56 7.93 18.95
CA LEU A 357 -2.24 6.67 18.68
C LEU A 357 -3.59 7.01 18.04
N GLY A 358 -3.67 6.92 16.72
CA GLY A 358 -4.80 7.45 15.96
C GLY A 358 -4.56 7.44 14.45
N PRO A 359 -5.31 8.25 13.68
CA PRO A 359 -5.10 8.37 12.24
C PRO A 359 -3.73 8.95 11.91
N VAL A 360 -2.90 8.17 11.22
CA VAL A 360 -1.55 8.54 10.75
C VAL A 360 -1.59 8.83 9.24
N SER A 361 -0.90 9.89 8.81
CA SER A 361 -0.93 10.41 7.44
C SER A 361 -0.08 9.61 6.44
N VAL A 362 -0.45 8.34 6.22
CA VAL A 362 0.23 7.40 5.31
C VAL A 362 -0.42 7.27 3.94
N GLY A 363 -1.58 7.88 3.75
CA GLY A 363 -2.38 7.74 2.54
C GLY A 363 -2.28 8.92 1.60
N ARG A 364 -2.59 8.68 0.33
CA ARG A 364 -2.46 9.63 -0.78
C ARG A 364 -3.15 10.98 -0.54
N ASN A 365 -4.28 11.01 0.16
CA ASN A 365 -4.98 12.26 0.52
C ASN A 365 -4.14 13.20 1.40
N SER A 366 -3.10 12.69 2.04
CA SER A 366 -2.20 13.44 2.93
C SER A 366 -0.94 13.92 2.20
N MET A 367 -0.73 13.48 0.95
CA MET A 367 0.41 13.94 0.15
C MET A 367 0.27 15.43 -0.15
N GLU A 368 1.35 16.18 0.08
CA GLU A 368 1.41 17.59 -0.22
C GLU A 368 1.69 17.78 -1.73
N ALA A 369 0.76 18.40 -2.46
CA ALA A 369 0.84 18.75 -3.90
C ALA A 369 1.39 17.69 -4.89
N GLY A 370 1.54 16.42 -4.50
CA GLY A 370 2.03 15.35 -5.38
C GLY A 370 3.46 15.52 -5.89
N GLU A 371 4.28 16.33 -5.21
CA GLU A 371 5.66 16.61 -5.63
C GLU A 371 6.63 16.28 -4.50
N PRO A 372 7.74 15.57 -4.79
CA PRO A 372 8.89 15.60 -3.90
C PRO A 372 9.34 17.05 -3.73
N VAL A 373 9.54 17.49 -2.49
CA VAL A 373 10.02 18.84 -2.19
C VAL A 373 11.53 18.83 -2.36
N HIS A 374 12.07 19.41 -3.44
CA HIS A 374 13.50 19.72 -3.58
C HIS A 374 13.68 20.99 -4.39
#